data_AF-A0A068V232-F1
#
_entry.id   AF-A0A068V232-F1
#
_cell.length_a   1.000
_cell.length_b   1.000
_cell.length_c   1.000
_cell.angle_alpha   90.00
_cell.angle_beta   90.00
_cell.angle_gamma   90.00
#
_symmetry.space_group_name_H-M   'P 1'
#
loop_
_entity.id
_entity.type
_entity.pdbx_description
1 polymer ?
#
loop_
_entity_poly.entity_id
_entity_poly.type
_entity_poly.pdbx_seq_one_letter_code
_entity_poly.pdbx_strand_id
1 'polypeptide(L)'
;MAAKSALKNLFPYNCSLKLPPPKFPLFFRSTAAKAITPAAADFSTLECSSSSISNSAQKKQKAKNAKVLKQKTSSFVESQVKRRTRSDREIDEDSLLKYYGNDNSCPHVPVLVGEVLDVFASVPLRSFVDCTLGAAGHSSAIIKAHPEMKLFLGLDVDPVAHEIAQARIKGDLYPDCCKFTSDLQVKTFVNNFKNIKSVLHDIDEKLLVDGILMDLGMSSMQVNNAERGFSVLNNGPLDMRMNPQVTAATSLWSSMF
;
A
#
# COMPACT_ATOMS: atom_id res chain seq x y z
N MET A 1 47.60 -20.98 -16.22
CA MET A 1 48.05 -19.59 -16.40
C MET A 1 47.37 -19.03 -17.65
N ALA A 2 46.72 -17.87 -17.49
CA ALA A 2 46.42 -16.83 -18.48
C ALA A 2 45.94 -17.22 -19.89
N ALA A 3 44.64 -17.03 -20.12
CA ALA A 3 44.16 -16.47 -21.38
C ALA A 3 43.52 -15.11 -21.07
N LYS A 4 44.20 -14.03 -21.48
CA LYS A 4 43.69 -12.66 -21.50
C LYS A 4 42.85 -12.45 -22.76
N SER A 5 41.84 -11.58 -22.63
CA SER A 5 41.29 -10.68 -23.66
C SER A 5 39.89 -11.03 -24.22
N ALA A 6 39.11 -9.95 -24.38
CA ALA A 6 37.73 -9.80 -24.85
C ALA A 6 36.66 -10.11 -23.78
N LEU A 7 35.82 -9.20 -23.29
CA LEU A 7 35.28 -7.96 -23.85
C LEU A 7 35.25 -6.84 -22.80
N LYS A 8 35.94 -5.75 -23.11
CA LYS A 8 35.54 -4.40 -22.69
C LYS A 8 34.36 -3.99 -23.58
N ASN A 9 33.46 -3.17 -23.04
CA ASN A 9 32.24 -2.57 -23.62
C ASN A 9 30.94 -3.32 -23.30
N LEU A 10 30.31 -2.96 -22.18
CA LEU A 10 28.87 -3.16 -22.03
C LEU A 10 28.21 -2.16 -21.06
N PHE A 11 28.51 -0.85 -21.20
CA PHE A 11 27.68 0.21 -20.64
C PHE A 11 27.90 1.52 -21.41
N PRO A 12 27.06 1.87 -22.40
CA PRO A 12 27.06 3.20 -22.97
C PRO A 12 25.85 3.98 -22.48
N TYR A 13 25.65 4.14 -21.16
CA TYR A 13 24.65 5.08 -20.64
C TYR A 13 25.20 5.82 -19.44
N ASN A 14 25.88 6.92 -19.75
CA ASN A 14 26.28 7.94 -18.79
C ASN A 14 25.04 8.83 -18.53
N CYS A 15 24.07 8.32 -17.78
CA CYS A 15 22.87 9.08 -17.41
C CYS A 15 23.17 9.86 -16.12
N SER A 16 23.70 11.07 -16.26
CA SER A 16 23.88 12.00 -15.14
C SER A 16 22.53 12.62 -14.79
N LEU A 17 21.70 11.90 -14.03
CA LEU A 17 20.51 12.48 -13.41
C LEU A 17 20.97 13.37 -12.24
N LYS A 18 21.11 14.67 -12.52
CA LYS A 18 21.21 15.69 -11.47
C LYS A 18 19.83 15.85 -10.82
N LEU A 19 19.61 15.15 -9.70
CA LEU A 19 18.48 15.45 -8.83
C LEU A 19 18.65 16.87 -8.26
N PRO A 20 17.61 17.74 -8.32
CA PRO A 20 17.67 19.04 -7.69
C PRO A 20 17.74 18.88 -6.15
N PRO A 21 18.46 19.77 -5.44
CA PRO A 21 18.54 19.69 -3.99
C PRO A 21 17.17 19.93 -3.35
N PRO A 22 16.82 19.20 -2.27
CA PRO A 22 15.56 19.41 -1.56
C PRO A 22 15.55 20.82 -0.95
N LYS A 23 14.53 21.61 -1.30
CA LYS A 23 14.31 22.95 -0.74
C LYS A 23 13.34 22.86 0.44
N PHE A 24 13.81 22.51 1.64
CA PHE A 24 12.98 22.69 2.83
C PHE A 24 13.77 23.12 4.08
N PRO A 25 13.29 24.15 4.81
CA PRO A 25 13.83 24.51 6.11
C PRO A 25 13.32 23.56 7.21
N LEU A 26 14.24 23.06 8.04
CA LEU A 26 13.92 22.27 9.23
C LEU A 26 13.32 23.19 10.32
N PHE A 27 12.00 23.15 10.49
CA PHE A 27 11.35 23.70 11.68
C PHE A 27 11.04 22.57 12.67
N PHE A 28 11.82 22.51 13.75
CA PHE A 28 11.48 21.71 14.93
C PHE A 28 10.41 22.46 15.73
N ARG A 29 9.24 21.84 15.92
CA ARG A 29 8.27 22.28 16.92
C ARG A 29 8.03 21.17 17.93
N SER A 30 8.43 21.46 19.17
CA SER A 30 8.15 20.66 20.36
C SER A 30 6.67 20.80 20.74
N THR A 31 5.98 19.70 20.95
CA THR A 31 4.68 19.70 21.66
C THR A 31 4.63 18.54 22.64
N ALA A 32 4.41 18.89 23.91
CA ALA A 32 4.28 18.00 25.05
C ALA A 32 3.00 17.14 24.99
N ALA A 33 3.11 15.88 25.40
CA ALA A 33 1.99 14.95 25.53
C ALA A 33 1.26 15.12 26.88
N LYS A 34 -0.07 15.04 26.87
CA LYS A 34 -0.90 14.95 28.08
C LYS A 34 -1.67 13.63 28.05
N ALA A 35 -1.44 12.80 29.06
CA ALA A 35 -2.03 11.47 29.22
C ALA A 35 -3.51 11.54 29.65
N ILE A 36 -4.33 10.63 29.16
CA ILE A 36 -5.70 10.37 29.64
C ILE A 36 -5.85 8.86 29.85
N THR A 37 -6.26 8.47 31.05
CA THR A 37 -6.54 7.10 31.52
C THR A 37 -7.92 6.60 31.07
N PRO A 38 -8.16 5.28 30.89
CA PRO A 38 -9.46 4.76 30.48
C PRO A 38 -10.36 4.47 31.69
N ALA A 39 -11.66 4.75 31.54
CA ALA A 39 -12.72 4.31 32.44
C ALA A 39 -13.44 3.10 31.82
N ALA A 40 -13.72 2.10 32.65
CA ALA A 40 -14.45 0.88 32.32
C ALA A 40 -15.94 1.17 32.03
N ALA A 41 -16.54 0.39 31.13
CA ALA A 41 -17.99 0.34 30.99
C ALA A 41 -18.45 -1.10 30.71
N ASP A 42 -19.40 -1.51 31.55
CA ASP A 42 -20.01 -2.83 31.66
C ASP A 42 -20.88 -3.23 30.46
N PHE A 43 -20.95 -4.55 30.28
CA PHE A 43 -21.74 -5.25 29.28
C PHE A 43 -23.17 -5.48 29.82
N SER A 44 -24.18 -4.92 29.15
CA SER A 44 -25.58 -5.29 29.39
C SER A 44 -26.29 -5.64 28.08
N THR A 45 -26.84 -6.84 28.07
CA THR A 45 -27.69 -7.48 27.05
C THR A 45 -28.91 -6.63 26.67
N LEU A 46 -29.22 -6.53 25.37
CA LEU A 46 -30.50 -6.02 24.88
C LEU A 46 -31.10 -6.96 23.84
N GLU A 47 -32.25 -7.51 24.21
CA GLU A 47 -33.15 -8.31 23.38
C GLU A 47 -33.88 -7.47 22.33
N CYS A 48 -34.31 -8.18 21.29
CA CYS A 48 -35.02 -7.68 20.12
C CYS A 48 -36.52 -7.50 20.42
N SER A 49 -37.09 -6.35 20.03
CA SER A 49 -38.54 -6.22 19.86
C SER A 49 -38.83 -5.29 18.69
N SER A 50 -39.49 -5.82 17.67
CA SER A 50 -39.93 -5.13 16.47
C SER A 50 -41.22 -4.36 16.74
N SER A 51 -41.24 -3.06 16.44
CA SER A 51 -42.48 -2.33 16.19
C SER A 51 -42.28 -1.26 15.11
N SER A 52 -43.19 -1.29 14.14
CA SER A 52 -43.17 -0.55 12.88
C SER A 52 -44.00 0.73 12.98
N ILE A 53 -43.37 1.91 13.04
CA ILE A 53 -44.04 3.22 12.87
C ILE A 53 -43.14 4.26 12.15
N SER A 54 -43.62 4.73 10.99
CA SER A 54 -43.30 5.98 10.25
C SER A 54 -41.90 6.22 9.63
N ASN A 55 -41.85 6.16 8.29
CA ASN A 55 -40.66 6.06 7.42
C ASN A 55 -39.98 7.37 6.98
N SER A 56 -40.36 8.55 7.46
CA SER A 56 -39.82 9.84 6.96
C SER A 56 -38.85 10.55 7.94
N ALA A 57 -39.14 10.51 9.23
CA ALA A 57 -38.27 11.10 10.28
C ALA A 57 -37.02 10.23 10.55
N GLN A 58 -37.18 8.90 10.59
CA GLN A 58 -36.06 7.96 10.73
C GLN A 58 -35.09 8.01 9.54
N LYS A 59 -35.60 8.25 8.32
CA LYS A 59 -34.77 8.38 7.11
C LYS A 59 -33.94 9.68 7.11
N LYS A 60 -34.52 10.80 7.60
CA LYS A 60 -33.79 12.07 7.82
C LYS A 60 -32.77 11.95 8.96
N GLN A 61 -33.09 11.28 10.06
CA GLN A 61 -32.16 11.05 11.18
C GLN A 61 -30.99 10.15 10.75
N LYS A 62 -31.28 9.06 10.02
CA LYS A 62 -30.27 8.13 9.47
C LYS A 62 -29.38 8.80 8.43
N ALA A 63 -29.93 9.66 7.57
CA ALA A 63 -29.15 10.45 6.62
C ALA A 63 -28.27 11.52 7.31
N LYS A 64 -28.78 12.17 8.37
CA LYS A 64 -27.97 13.10 9.19
C LYS A 64 -26.84 12.38 9.91
N ASN A 65 -27.10 11.23 10.52
CA ASN A 65 -26.08 10.42 11.21
C ASN A 65 -25.03 9.86 10.23
N ALA A 66 -25.44 9.40 9.05
CA ALA A 66 -24.52 8.96 8.00
C ALA A 66 -23.65 10.11 7.47
N LYS A 67 -24.20 11.32 7.36
CA LYS A 67 -23.46 12.52 6.93
C LYS A 67 -22.44 12.97 7.96
N VAL A 68 -22.78 12.91 9.25
CA VAL A 68 -21.88 13.20 10.37
C VAL A 68 -20.76 12.15 10.47
N LEU A 69 -21.09 10.86 10.30
CA LEU A 69 -20.10 9.79 10.28
C LEU A 69 -19.13 9.95 9.10
N LYS A 70 -19.65 10.18 7.88
CA LYS A 70 -18.82 10.44 6.68
C LYS A 70 -17.89 11.64 6.88
N GLN A 71 -18.37 12.73 7.50
CA GLN A 71 -17.54 13.90 7.82
C GLN A 71 -16.43 13.57 8.83
N LYS A 72 -16.73 12.81 9.88
CA LYS A 72 -15.76 12.43 10.90
C LYS A 72 -14.68 11.51 10.32
N THR A 73 -15.08 10.51 9.54
CA THR A 73 -14.17 9.60 8.83
C THR A 73 -13.30 10.35 7.84
N SER A 74 -13.87 11.24 7.02
CA SER A 74 -13.12 12.07 6.07
C SER A 74 -12.07 12.93 6.78
N SER A 75 -12.44 13.61 7.86
CA SER A 75 -11.49 14.41 8.64
C SER A 75 -10.35 13.59 9.27
N PHE A 76 -10.62 12.34 9.67
CA PHE A 76 -9.61 11.44 10.23
C PHE A 76 -8.64 10.97 9.14
N VAL A 77 -9.16 10.50 8.00
CA VAL A 77 -8.38 10.05 6.85
C VAL A 77 -7.51 11.20 6.33
N GLU A 78 -8.07 12.40 6.16
CA GLU A 78 -7.33 13.59 5.74
C GLU A 78 -6.18 13.91 6.72
N SER A 79 -6.42 13.83 8.03
CA SER A 79 -5.38 14.03 9.05
C SER A 79 -4.28 12.96 9.03
N GLN A 80 -4.61 11.74 8.62
CA GLN A 80 -3.68 10.63 8.51
C GLN A 80 -2.86 10.74 7.22
N VAL A 81 -3.49 11.13 6.11
CA VAL A 81 -2.82 11.42 4.83
C VAL A 81 -1.81 12.55 5.00
N LYS A 82 -2.19 13.67 5.63
CA LYS A 82 -1.29 14.81 5.93
C LYS A 82 -0.07 14.44 6.79
N ARG A 83 -0.15 13.36 7.57
CA ARG A 83 0.99 12.84 8.34
C ARG A 83 1.89 11.92 7.52
N ARG A 84 1.38 11.37 6.42
CA ARG A 84 2.04 10.35 5.60
C ARG A 84 2.61 10.91 4.31
N THR A 85 2.12 12.03 3.80
CA THR A 85 2.72 12.75 2.66
C THR A 85 2.91 14.23 3.01
N ARG A 86 3.98 14.82 2.48
CA ARG A 86 4.26 16.27 2.49
C ARG A 86 4.07 16.90 1.11
N SER A 87 3.65 16.12 0.11
CA SER A 87 3.30 16.66 -1.20
C SER A 87 2.04 17.52 -1.08
N ASP A 88 2.03 18.62 -1.83
CA ASP A 88 0.86 19.51 -1.97
C ASP A 88 -0.16 18.94 -2.97
N ARG A 89 0.08 17.73 -3.50
CA ARG A 89 -0.81 17.07 -4.45
C ARG A 89 -2.18 16.79 -3.83
N GLU A 90 -3.23 17.24 -4.51
CA GLU A 90 -4.59 16.85 -4.18
C GLU A 90 -4.77 15.34 -4.46
N ILE A 91 -5.05 14.58 -3.40
CA ILE A 91 -5.37 13.17 -3.50
C ILE A 91 -6.90 13.05 -3.48
N ASP A 92 -7.45 12.22 -4.37
CA ASP A 92 -8.90 11.99 -4.43
C ASP A 92 -9.42 11.44 -3.09
N GLU A 93 -10.12 12.31 -2.36
CA GLU A 93 -10.70 12.02 -1.04
C GLU A 93 -11.73 10.88 -1.11
N ASP A 94 -12.47 10.73 -2.21
CA ASP A 94 -13.44 9.64 -2.34
C ASP A 94 -12.73 8.28 -2.53
N SER A 95 -11.63 8.23 -3.29
CA SER A 95 -10.74 7.06 -3.32
C SER A 95 -10.11 6.79 -1.95
N LEU A 96 -9.66 7.84 -1.26
CA LEU A 96 -9.10 7.69 0.08
C LEU A 96 -10.12 7.13 1.07
N LEU A 97 -11.35 7.64 1.06
CA LEU A 97 -12.45 7.13 1.88
C LEU A 97 -12.85 5.70 1.50
N LYS A 98 -12.85 5.36 0.21
CA LYS A 98 -13.16 4.02 -0.28
C LYS A 98 -12.17 2.98 0.25
N TYR A 99 -10.87 3.30 0.24
CA TYR A 99 -9.82 2.35 0.64
C TYR A 99 -9.37 2.48 2.09
N TYR A 100 -9.54 3.65 2.70
CA TYR A 100 -8.99 4.01 4.01
C TYR A 100 -10.03 4.54 5.02
N GLY A 101 -11.30 4.71 4.62
CA GLY A 101 -12.36 5.26 5.45
C GLY A 101 -13.31 4.25 6.09
N ASN A 102 -13.05 2.94 6.05
CA ASN A 102 -13.96 1.98 6.68
C ASN A 102 -13.57 1.71 8.14
N ASP A 103 -14.51 1.95 9.05
CA ASP A 103 -14.32 1.85 10.50
C ASP A 103 -14.15 0.38 10.93
N ASN A 104 -13.12 0.13 11.76
CA ASN A 104 -12.76 -1.09 12.52
C ASN A 104 -11.61 -1.98 12.03
N SER A 105 -10.96 -1.69 10.89
CA SER A 105 -9.70 -2.35 10.52
C SER A 105 -8.75 -1.35 9.86
N CYS A 106 -8.15 -0.47 10.67
CA CYS A 106 -7.27 0.64 10.28
C CYS A 106 -6.60 0.44 8.90
N PRO A 107 -7.21 0.92 7.80
CA PRO A 107 -6.66 0.63 6.50
C PRO A 107 -5.48 1.57 6.29
N HIS A 108 -4.32 0.99 6.02
CA HIS A 108 -3.03 1.68 6.03
C HIS A 108 -2.89 2.63 4.84
N VAL A 109 -2.92 3.95 5.09
CA VAL A 109 -2.51 4.95 4.09
C VAL A 109 -1.02 4.78 3.78
N PRO A 110 -0.62 4.60 2.51
CA PRO A 110 0.77 4.39 2.13
C PRO A 110 1.65 5.58 2.50
N VAL A 111 2.90 5.30 2.83
CA VAL A 111 3.87 6.32 3.24
C VAL A 111 4.37 7.08 2.01
N LEU A 112 4.36 8.40 2.05
CA LEU A 112 4.82 9.29 0.96
C LEU A 112 4.12 9.05 -0.38
N VAL A 113 2.83 8.70 -0.36
CA VAL A 113 2.07 8.39 -1.58
C VAL A 113 2.08 9.55 -2.59
N GLY A 114 1.99 10.81 -2.14
CA GLY A 114 2.02 11.97 -3.01
C GLY A 114 3.38 12.14 -3.70
N GLU A 115 4.47 12.02 -2.94
CA GLU A 115 5.83 12.11 -3.45
C GLU A 115 6.14 11.00 -4.45
N VAL A 116 5.67 9.78 -4.18
CA VAL A 116 5.79 8.66 -5.12
C VAL A 116 5.08 8.97 -6.43
N LEU A 117 3.85 9.49 -6.38
CA LEU A 117 3.11 9.88 -7.58
C LEU A 117 3.80 11.03 -8.34
N ASP A 118 4.38 11.98 -7.62
CA ASP A 118 5.05 13.14 -8.23
C ASP A 118 6.34 12.75 -8.97
N VAL A 119 7.10 11.76 -8.45
CA VAL A 119 8.28 11.21 -9.13
C VAL A 119 7.92 10.63 -10.51
N PHE A 120 6.75 10.00 -10.63
CA PHE A 120 6.31 9.36 -11.88
C PHE A 120 5.41 10.25 -12.75
N ALA A 121 4.95 11.40 -12.25
CA ALA A 121 3.96 12.24 -12.95
C ALA A 121 4.39 12.73 -14.34
N SER A 122 5.70 12.86 -14.59
CA SER A 122 6.25 13.38 -15.85
C SER A 122 6.71 12.28 -16.83
N VAL A 123 6.60 11.01 -16.45
CA VAL A 123 7.07 9.86 -17.23
C VAL A 123 5.88 9.00 -17.64
N PRO A 124 5.71 8.68 -18.94
CA PRO A 124 4.73 7.69 -19.36
C PRO A 124 5.09 6.31 -18.78
N LEU A 125 4.21 5.73 -17.97
CA LEU A 125 4.45 4.42 -17.34
C LEU A 125 3.62 3.35 -18.04
N ARG A 126 4.16 2.76 -19.11
CA ARG A 126 3.50 1.64 -19.82
C ARG A 126 3.79 0.30 -19.15
N SER A 127 4.96 0.15 -18.52
CA SER A 127 5.32 -1.00 -17.69
C SER A 127 5.82 -0.54 -16.32
N PHE A 128 5.26 -1.10 -15.26
CA PHE A 128 5.61 -0.75 -13.89
C PHE A 128 5.78 -1.99 -13.00
N VAL A 129 6.77 -1.94 -12.11
CA VAL A 129 7.03 -3.00 -11.13
C VAL A 129 6.97 -2.44 -9.70
N ASP A 130 6.15 -3.05 -8.85
CA ASP A 130 6.19 -2.87 -7.40
C ASP A 130 6.87 -4.09 -6.76
N CYS A 131 8.07 -3.91 -6.21
CA CYS A 131 8.86 -4.97 -5.59
C CYS A 131 8.41 -5.33 -4.18
N THR A 132 7.55 -4.51 -3.57
CA THR A 132 7.12 -4.63 -2.18
C THR A 132 5.63 -4.35 -2.15
N LEU A 133 4.89 -5.15 -2.91
CA LEU A 133 3.50 -4.92 -3.26
C LEU A 133 2.64 -4.65 -2.03
N GLY A 134 2.93 -5.31 -0.90
CA GLY A 134 2.21 -5.15 0.35
C GLY A 134 0.73 -5.38 0.14
N ALA A 135 -0.11 -4.49 0.68
CA ALA A 135 -1.55 -4.47 0.43
C ALA A 135 -1.93 -3.68 -0.85
N ALA A 136 -1.01 -3.48 -1.80
CA ALA A 136 -1.15 -2.71 -3.04
C ALA A 136 -1.61 -1.25 -2.87
N GLY A 137 -1.22 -0.59 -1.78
CA GLY A 137 -1.61 0.80 -1.54
C GLY A 137 -0.96 1.77 -2.55
N HIS A 138 0.36 1.70 -2.72
CA HIS A 138 1.07 2.47 -3.75
C HIS A 138 0.68 2.03 -5.15
N SER A 139 0.71 0.72 -5.40
CA SER A 139 0.30 0.12 -6.67
C SER A 139 -1.08 0.60 -7.15
N SER A 140 -2.09 0.60 -6.27
CA SER A 140 -3.44 1.12 -6.60
C SER A 140 -3.41 2.59 -7.02
N ALA A 141 -2.66 3.42 -6.30
CA ALA A 141 -2.54 4.85 -6.63
C ALA A 141 -1.84 5.07 -7.98
N ILE A 142 -0.76 4.33 -8.25
CA ILE A 142 0.01 4.43 -9.50
C ILE A 142 -0.82 3.93 -10.69
N ILE A 143 -1.48 2.77 -10.58
CA ILE A 143 -2.34 2.22 -11.64
C ILE A 143 -3.43 3.22 -12.05
N LYS A 144 -4.05 3.90 -11.08
CA LYS A 144 -5.08 4.92 -11.36
C LYS A 144 -4.51 6.19 -11.99
N ALA A 145 -3.31 6.60 -11.57
CA ALA A 145 -2.66 7.79 -12.10
C ALA A 145 -2.15 7.61 -13.54
N HIS A 146 -1.93 6.36 -13.97
CA HIS A 146 -1.37 6.00 -15.27
C HIS A 146 -2.30 5.08 -16.07
N PRO A 147 -3.43 5.59 -16.61
CA PRO A 147 -4.37 4.81 -17.41
C PRO A 147 -3.76 4.30 -18.73
N GLU A 148 -2.63 4.85 -19.17
CA GLU A 148 -1.85 4.38 -20.32
C GLU A 148 -1.08 3.07 -20.05
N MET A 149 -0.98 2.65 -18.78
CA MET A 149 -0.26 1.45 -18.37
C MET A 149 -0.79 0.20 -19.07
N LYS A 150 0.13 -0.63 -19.58
CA LYS A 150 -0.17 -1.89 -20.25
C LYS A 150 0.30 -3.11 -19.48
N LEU A 151 1.32 -2.97 -18.65
CA LEU A 151 1.81 -4.04 -17.79
C LEU A 151 2.09 -3.53 -16.39
N PHE A 152 1.47 -4.15 -15.40
CA PHE A 152 1.80 -4.00 -14.00
C PHE A 152 2.31 -5.33 -13.44
N LEU A 153 3.41 -5.28 -12.70
CA LEU A 153 3.98 -6.42 -12.00
C LEU A 153 4.15 -6.12 -10.51
N GLY A 154 3.59 -6.96 -9.65
CA GLY A 154 3.75 -6.86 -8.20
C GLY A 154 4.46 -8.08 -7.61
N LEU A 155 5.43 -7.88 -6.72
CA LEU A 155 6.04 -8.94 -5.93
C LEU A 155 5.86 -8.66 -4.43
N ASP A 156 5.54 -9.68 -3.67
CA ASP A 156 5.70 -9.66 -2.21
C ASP A 156 6.06 -11.05 -1.71
N VAL A 157 6.82 -11.15 -0.64
CA VAL A 157 7.13 -12.43 0.00
C VAL A 157 5.98 -12.91 0.88
N ASP A 158 5.16 -12.00 1.41
CA ASP A 158 4.08 -12.30 2.34
C ASP A 158 2.79 -12.70 1.59
N PRO A 159 2.35 -13.97 1.68
CA PRO A 159 1.16 -14.43 0.98
C PRO A 159 -0.13 -13.72 1.44
N VAL A 160 -0.19 -13.26 2.70
CA VAL A 160 -1.37 -12.55 3.22
C VAL A 160 -1.46 -11.15 2.61
N ALA A 161 -0.33 -10.46 2.49
CA ALA A 161 -0.29 -9.16 1.84
C ALA A 161 -0.66 -9.27 0.36
N HIS A 162 -0.11 -10.28 -0.33
CA HIS A 162 -0.38 -10.58 -1.73
C HIS A 162 -1.87 -10.83 -2.01
N GLU A 163 -2.57 -11.61 -1.18
CA GLU A 163 -4.01 -11.86 -1.33
C GLU A 163 -4.83 -10.55 -1.26
N ILE A 164 -4.50 -9.68 -0.30
CA ILE A 164 -5.17 -8.38 -0.13
C ILE A 164 -4.88 -7.45 -1.30
N ALA A 165 -3.63 -7.45 -1.78
CA ALA A 165 -3.23 -6.70 -2.96
C ALA A 165 -4.03 -7.12 -4.20
N GLN A 166 -4.18 -8.42 -4.44
CA GLN A 166 -4.97 -8.94 -5.56
C GLN A 166 -6.42 -8.48 -5.48
N ALA A 167 -7.04 -8.57 -4.29
CA ALA A 167 -8.41 -8.11 -4.07
C ALA A 167 -8.55 -6.59 -4.34
N ARG A 168 -7.61 -5.78 -3.85
CA ARG A 168 -7.60 -4.33 -4.06
C ARG A 168 -7.45 -3.97 -5.54
N ILE A 169 -6.45 -4.53 -6.23
CA ILE A 169 -6.21 -4.25 -7.66
C ILE A 169 -7.41 -4.69 -8.49
N LYS A 170 -7.99 -5.87 -8.21
CA LYS A 170 -9.20 -6.33 -8.91
C LYS A 170 -10.37 -5.35 -8.72
N GLY A 171 -10.56 -4.84 -7.50
CA GLY A 171 -11.59 -3.84 -7.20
C GLY A 171 -11.34 -2.46 -7.84
N ASP A 172 -10.09 -2.15 -8.19
CA ASP A 172 -9.74 -0.96 -8.97
C ASP A 172 -10.04 -1.12 -10.46
N LEU A 173 -9.76 -2.29 -11.03
CA LEU A 173 -9.93 -2.55 -12.46
C LEU A 173 -11.37 -2.88 -12.85
N TYR A 174 -12.13 -3.50 -11.94
CA TYR A 174 -13.50 -3.95 -12.20
C TYR A 174 -14.48 -3.47 -11.12
N PRO A 175 -14.66 -2.15 -10.94
CA PRO A 175 -15.75 -1.66 -10.11
C PRO A 175 -17.09 -2.04 -10.76
N ASP A 176 -17.97 -2.68 -10.00
CA ASP A 176 -19.21 -3.27 -10.49
C ASP A 176 -19.97 -2.41 -11.53
N CYS A 177 -20.48 -3.08 -12.56
CA CYS A 177 -21.41 -2.60 -13.60
C CYS A 177 -20.88 -1.77 -14.78
N CYS A 178 -19.63 -1.32 -14.80
CA CYS A 178 -19.06 -0.62 -15.97
C CYS A 178 -17.83 -1.35 -16.49
N LYS A 179 -17.85 -1.77 -17.76
CA LYS A 179 -16.73 -2.41 -18.47
C LYS A 179 -15.55 -1.45 -18.60
N PHE A 180 -14.79 -1.22 -17.53
CA PHE A 180 -13.39 -0.85 -17.68
C PHE A 180 -12.65 -2.09 -18.17
N THR A 181 -12.66 -2.31 -19.48
CA THR A 181 -11.69 -3.21 -20.10
C THR A 181 -10.40 -2.42 -20.20
N SER A 182 -9.68 -2.28 -19.08
CA SER A 182 -8.30 -1.84 -19.16
C SER A 182 -7.53 -2.94 -19.90
N ASP A 183 -6.82 -2.60 -20.98
CA ASP A 183 -5.83 -3.50 -21.59
C ASP A 183 -4.63 -3.76 -20.66
N LEU A 184 -4.69 -3.29 -19.42
CA LEU A 184 -3.67 -3.49 -18.40
C LEU A 184 -3.59 -4.96 -18.04
N GLN A 185 -2.46 -5.58 -18.37
CA GLN A 185 -2.09 -6.88 -17.87
C GLN A 185 -1.52 -6.72 -16.45
N VAL A 186 -2.15 -7.37 -15.48
CA VAL A 186 -1.67 -7.42 -14.09
C VAL A 186 -1.07 -8.79 -13.81
N LYS A 187 0.17 -8.82 -13.34
CA LYS A 187 0.83 -10.04 -12.85
C LYS A 187 1.34 -9.82 -11.44
N THR A 188 0.96 -10.68 -10.50
CA THR A 188 1.39 -10.57 -9.10
C THR A 188 1.99 -11.89 -8.63
N PHE A 189 3.13 -11.86 -7.96
CA PHE A 189 3.88 -13.05 -7.55
C PHE A 189 4.14 -13.05 -6.04
N VAL A 190 3.89 -14.19 -5.39
CA VAL A 190 4.44 -14.44 -4.04
C VAL A 190 5.90 -14.82 -4.22
N ASN A 191 6.77 -13.83 -4.24
CA ASN A 191 8.19 -14.01 -4.52
C ASN A 191 8.99 -12.85 -3.92
N ASN A 192 10.27 -13.12 -3.70
CA ASN A 192 11.23 -12.18 -3.19
C ASN A 192 11.70 -11.22 -4.29
N PHE A 193 11.79 -9.93 -4.00
CA PHE A 193 12.20 -8.94 -4.99
C PHE A 193 13.61 -9.15 -5.53
N LYS A 194 14.48 -9.88 -4.83
CA LYS A 194 15.80 -10.29 -5.34
C LYS A 194 15.70 -11.08 -6.65
N ASN A 195 14.55 -11.73 -6.88
CA ASN A 195 14.25 -12.52 -8.06
C ASN A 195 13.58 -11.69 -9.18
N ILE A 196 13.50 -10.36 -9.05
CA ILE A 196 12.85 -9.50 -10.07
C ILE A 196 13.39 -9.76 -11.48
N LYS A 197 14.70 -9.95 -11.64
CA LYS A 197 15.31 -10.20 -12.96
C LYS A 197 14.82 -11.49 -13.59
N SER A 198 14.76 -12.59 -12.84
CA SER A 198 14.27 -13.87 -13.36
C SER A 198 12.78 -13.80 -13.66
N VAL A 199 11.99 -13.16 -12.78
CA VAL A 199 10.55 -12.98 -12.98
C VAL A 199 10.25 -12.15 -14.25
N LEU A 200 11.00 -11.08 -14.49
CA LEU A 200 10.86 -10.28 -15.73
C LEU A 200 11.25 -11.09 -16.97
N HIS A 201 12.36 -11.84 -16.90
CA HIS A 201 12.82 -12.69 -17.98
C HIS A 201 11.79 -13.78 -18.34
N ASP A 202 11.14 -14.39 -17.34
CA ASP A 202 10.10 -15.41 -17.55
C ASP A 202 8.83 -14.85 -18.21
N ILE A 203 8.62 -13.53 -18.13
CA ILE A 203 7.51 -12.86 -18.81
C ILE A 203 7.89 -12.53 -20.26
N ASP A 204 9.02 -11.85 -20.44
CA ASP A 204 9.64 -11.54 -21.72
C ASP A 204 11.08 -11.08 -21.48
N GLU A 205 12.04 -11.80 -22.04
CA GLU A 205 13.48 -11.51 -21.95
C GLU A 205 13.83 -10.07 -22.38
N LYS A 206 13.05 -9.48 -23.29
CA LYS A 206 13.28 -8.14 -23.84
C LYS A 206 12.41 -7.06 -23.19
N LEU A 207 11.67 -7.41 -22.13
CA LEU A 207 10.80 -6.47 -21.44
C LEU A 207 11.61 -5.31 -20.84
N LEU A 208 11.23 -4.09 -21.22
CA LEU A 208 11.71 -2.86 -20.59
C LEU A 208 10.67 -2.39 -19.58
N VAL A 209 11.16 -1.99 -18.41
CA VAL A 209 10.33 -1.48 -17.32
C VAL A 209 10.54 0.04 -17.22
N ASP A 210 9.45 0.81 -17.25
CA ASP A 210 9.50 2.27 -17.20
C ASP A 210 9.66 2.79 -15.76
N GLY A 211 9.15 2.05 -14.77
CA GLY A 211 9.24 2.42 -13.36
C GLY A 211 9.31 1.21 -12.43
N ILE A 212 10.12 1.33 -11.38
CA ILE A 212 10.24 0.36 -10.30
C ILE A 212 10.04 1.09 -8.97
N LEU A 213 9.22 0.54 -8.09
CA LEU A 213 9.04 1.00 -6.71
C LEU A 213 9.50 -0.08 -5.72
N MET A 214 10.18 0.38 -4.67
CA MET A 214 10.53 -0.42 -3.50
C MET A 214 10.24 0.39 -2.23
N ASP A 215 9.21 0.01 -1.49
CA ASP A 215 8.86 0.51 -0.16
C ASP A 215 9.43 -0.47 0.89
N LEU A 216 10.66 -0.20 1.32
CA LEU A 216 11.39 -1.09 2.22
C LEU A 216 10.94 -0.88 3.66
N GLY A 217 10.46 -1.93 4.29
CA GLY A 217 10.07 -1.92 5.69
C GLY A 217 9.18 -3.08 6.07
N MET A 218 8.52 -2.94 7.21
CA MET A 218 7.47 -3.87 7.66
C MET A 218 6.11 -3.22 7.45
N SER A 219 5.16 -4.01 6.96
CA SER A 219 3.77 -3.55 6.86
C SER A 219 3.14 -3.45 8.25
N SER A 220 2.15 -2.56 8.41
CA SER A 220 1.39 -2.50 9.66
C SER A 220 0.64 -3.80 9.95
N MET A 221 0.29 -4.57 8.92
CA MET A 221 -0.38 -5.87 9.08
C MET A 221 0.53 -6.89 9.78
N GLN A 222 1.82 -6.84 9.50
CA GLN A 222 2.83 -7.67 10.17
C GLN A 222 3.06 -7.23 11.61
N VAL A 223 3.15 -5.91 11.85
CA VAL A 223 3.42 -5.37 13.20
C VAL A 223 2.20 -5.48 14.14
N ASN A 224 0.99 -5.31 13.61
CA ASN A 224 -0.23 -5.31 14.42
C ASN A 224 -0.73 -6.73 14.76
N ASN A 225 -0.32 -7.75 13.98
CA ASN A 225 -0.64 -9.13 14.29
C ASN A 225 0.46 -9.74 15.17
N ALA A 226 0.17 -9.90 16.46
CA ALA A 226 1.14 -10.41 17.44
C ALA A 226 1.67 -11.81 17.08
N GLU A 227 0.84 -12.67 16.46
CA GLU A 227 1.23 -14.01 16.02
C GLU A 227 2.34 -14.01 14.95
N ARG A 228 2.58 -12.87 14.30
CA ARG A 228 3.67 -12.73 13.32
C ARG A 228 5.03 -12.46 13.97
N GLY A 229 5.07 -12.11 15.26
CA GLY A 229 6.32 -11.91 15.99
C GLY A 229 7.05 -10.60 15.71
N PHE A 230 6.47 -9.66 14.95
CA PHE A 230 7.07 -8.34 14.70
C PHE A 230 6.68 -7.28 15.73
N SER A 231 5.67 -7.55 16.55
CA SER A 231 5.20 -6.60 17.55
C SER A 231 6.16 -6.52 18.73
N VAL A 232 6.52 -5.29 19.12
CA VAL A 232 7.27 -5.03 20.35
C VAL A 232 6.35 -4.75 21.55
N LEU A 233 5.05 -4.54 21.29
CA LEU A 233 4.07 -4.15 22.31
C LEU A 233 3.20 -5.34 22.75
N ASN A 234 2.90 -6.25 21.83
CA ASN A 234 2.04 -7.40 22.07
C ASN A 234 2.87 -8.68 22.11
N ASN A 235 2.53 -9.59 23.03
CA ASN A 235 3.19 -10.90 23.12
C ASN A 235 2.76 -11.81 21.96
N GLY A 236 3.72 -12.54 21.40
CA GLY A 236 3.53 -13.55 20.36
C GLY A 236 4.79 -14.39 20.16
N PRO A 237 4.75 -15.42 19.30
CA PRO A 237 5.92 -16.21 18.99
C PRO A 237 6.99 -15.36 18.29
N LEU A 238 8.27 -15.62 18.56
CA LEU A 238 9.39 -14.97 17.86
C LEU A 238 9.58 -15.59 16.46
N ASP A 239 8.61 -15.35 15.57
CA ASP A 239 8.64 -15.82 14.19
C ASP A 239 9.44 -14.85 13.30
N MET A 240 8.95 -13.61 13.15
CA MET A 240 9.57 -12.53 12.37
C MET A 240 9.79 -12.84 10.88
N ARG A 241 9.29 -13.95 10.34
CA ARG A 241 9.35 -14.22 8.89
C ARG A 241 8.25 -13.44 8.17
N MET A 242 8.64 -12.78 7.08
CA MET A 242 7.67 -12.13 6.18
C MET A 242 6.79 -13.17 5.49
N ASN A 243 7.36 -14.33 5.14
CA ASN A 243 6.61 -15.50 4.69
C ASN A 243 6.61 -16.61 5.76
N PRO A 244 5.50 -16.84 6.48
CA PRO A 244 5.43 -17.85 7.54
C PRO A 244 5.49 -19.29 7.02
N GLN A 245 5.24 -19.50 5.72
CA GLN A 245 5.24 -20.83 5.09
C GLN A 245 6.65 -21.34 4.74
N VAL A 246 7.67 -20.48 4.79
CA VAL A 246 9.06 -20.87 4.52
C VAL A 246 9.67 -21.49 5.77
N THR A 247 10.04 -22.76 5.72
CA THR A 247 10.70 -23.45 6.84
C THR A 247 12.04 -22.80 7.19
N ALA A 248 12.30 -22.61 8.49
CA ALA A 248 13.50 -21.93 9.01
C ALA A 248 14.83 -22.55 8.56
N ALA A 249 14.82 -23.82 8.12
CA ALA A 249 15.98 -24.49 7.53
C ALA A 249 16.45 -23.83 6.22
N THR A 250 15.57 -23.09 5.53
CA THR A 250 15.89 -22.36 4.31
C THR A 250 16.34 -20.94 4.64
N SER A 251 17.45 -20.81 5.38
CA SER A 251 18.13 -19.55 5.75
C SER A 251 17.20 -18.38 6.16
N LEU A 252 17.11 -18.10 7.47
CA LEU A 252 16.39 -16.94 8.05
C LEU A 252 16.62 -15.59 7.33
N TRP A 253 17.74 -15.42 6.62
CA TRP A 253 18.06 -14.23 5.84
C TRP A 253 17.35 -14.15 4.47
N SER A 254 17.07 -15.28 3.81
CA SER A 254 16.43 -15.27 2.48
C SER A 254 14.94 -14.93 2.50
N SER A 255 14.32 -14.94 3.69
CA SER A 255 12.89 -14.68 3.90
C SER A 255 12.61 -13.31 4.52
N MET A 256 13.64 -12.51 4.84
CA MET A 256 13.47 -11.15 5.39
C MET A 256 13.31 -10.07 4.32
N PHE A 257 13.90 -10.25 3.14
CA PHE A 257 13.90 -9.29 2.04
C PHE A 257 13.89 -10.02 0.72
#